data_AF-J9FT26-F1
#
_entry.id   AF-J9FT26-F1
#
_cell.length_a   1.000
_cell.length_b   1.000
_cell.length_c   1.000
_cell.angle_alpha   90.00
_cell.angle_beta   90.00
_cell.angle_gamma   90.00
#
_symmetry.space_group_name_H-M   'P 1'
#
loop_
_entity.id
_entity.type
_entity.pdbx_description
1 polymer ?
#
loop_
_entity_poly.entity_id
_entity_poly.type
_entity_poly.pdbx_seq_one_letter_code
_entity_poly.pdbx_strand_id
1 'polypeptide(L)'
;MKRNLLQLLQQQGDLSMEQIVTRIAAALLLGILIFMSYAIAHRGTIYSRKFNVSLIMLAVLTGTVMVVIGNNIALSLGMVGALSIVRF
;
A
#
# COMPACT_ATOMS: atom_id res chain seq x y z
N MET A 1 5.03 -31.76 -5.06
CA MET A 1 5.15 -30.50 -4.28
C MET A 1 5.36 -29.24 -5.13
N LYS A 2 6.24 -29.23 -6.14
CA LYS A 2 6.49 -28.03 -6.98
C LYS A 2 5.27 -27.48 -7.74
N ARG A 3 4.32 -28.34 -8.14
CA ARG A 3 3.09 -27.94 -8.85
C ARG A 3 2.10 -27.14 -7.98
N ASN A 4 2.01 -27.45 -6.69
CA ASN A 4 1.15 -26.70 -5.75
C ASN A 4 1.73 -25.30 -5.48
N LEU A 5 3.06 -25.16 -5.45
CA LEU A 5 3.75 -23.86 -5.35
C LEU A 5 3.51 -22.99 -6.59
N LEU A 6 3.54 -23.59 -7.78
CA LEU A 6 3.21 -22.89 -9.03
C LEU A 6 1.73 -22.53 -9.12
N GLN A 7 0.82 -23.38 -8.61
CA GLN A 7 -0.60 -23.06 -8.49
C GLN A 7 -0.87 -21.94 -7.50
N LEU A 8 -0.18 -21.85 -6.37
CA LEU A 8 -0.31 -20.72 -5.43
C LEU A 8 0.23 -19.40 -6.01
N LEU A 9 1.19 -19.47 -6.94
CA LEU A 9 1.65 -18.32 -7.73
C LEU A 9 0.70 -17.96 -8.88
N GLN A 10 0.02 -18.95 -9.48
CA GLN A 10 -0.95 -18.76 -10.58
C GLN A 10 -2.38 -18.46 -10.11
N GLN A 11 -2.74 -18.81 -8.88
CA GLN A 11 -4.03 -18.50 -8.25
C GLN A 11 -4.03 -17.05 -7.75
N GLN A 12 -3.58 -16.15 -8.61
CA GLN A 12 -3.87 -14.73 -8.50
C GLN A 12 -5.23 -14.56 -9.15
N GLY A 13 -6.26 -14.83 -8.33
CA GLY A 13 -7.65 -14.84 -8.76
C GLY A 13 -8.00 -13.60 -9.55
N ASP A 14 -8.92 -13.78 -10.51
CA ASP A 14 -9.53 -12.71 -11.29
C ASP A 14 -9.77 -11.50 -10.39
N LEU A 15 -9.24 -10.33 -10.79
CA LEU A 15 -9.42 -9.05 -10.12
C LEU A 15 -10.91 -8.66 -10.21
N SER A 16 -11.73 -9.35 -9.44
CA SER A 16 -13.13 -9.05 -9.27
C SER A 16 -13.25 -7.71 -8.55
N MET A 17 -14.29 -6.96 -8.90
CA MET A 17 -14.54 -5.63 -8.33
C MET A 17 -14.55 -5.65 -6.79
N GLU A 18 -15.04 -6.75 -6.20
CA GLU A 18 -15.04 -6.97 -4.75
C GLU A 18 -13.61 -7.04 -4.15
N GLN A 19 -12.67 -7.66 -4.85
CA GLN A 19 -11.28 -7.75 -4.40
C GLN A 19 -10.56 -6.40 -4.44
N ILE A 20 -10.88 -5.57 -5.42
CA ILE A 20 -10.33 -4.21 -5.53
C ILE A 20 -10.81 -3.35 -4.35
N VAL A 21 -12.12 -3.37 -4.08
CA VAL A 21 -12.73 -2.61 -2.98
C VAL A 21 -12.16 -3.04 -1.62
N THR A 22 -12.05 -4.36 -1.39
CA THR A 22 -11.50 -4.89 -0.14
C THR A 22 -10.02 -4.55 0.05
N ARG A 23 -9.20 -4.58 -1.01
CA ARG A 23 -7.79 -4.17 -0.96
C ARG A 23 -7.62 -2.68 -0.64
N ILE A 24 -8.41 -1.81 -1.29
CA ILE A 24 -8.38 -0.38 -1.04
C ILE A 24 -8.87 -0.08 0.38
N ALA A 25 -9.96 -0.72 0.84
CA ALA A 25 -10.46 -0.57 2.20
C ALA A 25 -9.42 -1.00 3.25
N ALA A 26 -8.73 -2.13 3.03
CA ALA A 26 -7.65 -2.58 3.89
C ALA A 26 -6.47 -1.59 3.91
N ALA A 27 -6.06 -1.07 2.75
CA ALA A 27 -5.01 -0.05 2.68
C ALA A 27 -5.39 1.24 3.44
N LEU A 28 -6.65 1.63 3.38
CA LEU A 28 -7.19 2.79 4.10
C LEU A 28 -7.17 2.56 5.62
N LEU A 29 -7.60 1.38 6.09
CA LEU A 29 -7.54 1.00 7.51
C LEU A 29 -6.09 0.99 8.04
N LEU A 30 -5.16 0.43 7.26
CA LEU A 30 -3.74 0.45 7.60
C LEU A 30 -3.17 1.88 7.59
N GLY A 31 -3.58 2.73 6.63
CA GLY A 31 -3.23 4.14 6.59
C GLY A 31 -3.68 4.90 7.85
N ILE A 32 -4.89 4.61 8.35
CA ILE A 32 -5.41 5.17 9.61
C ILE A 32 -4.60 4.68 10.82
N LEU A 33 -4.21 3.40 10.85
CA LEU A 33 -3.33 2.88 11.90
C LEU A 33 -1.97 3.59 11.92
N ILE A 34 -1.38 3.83 10.74
CA ILE A 34 -0.13 4.58 10.61
C ILE A 34 -0.32 6.03 11.10
N PHE A 35 -1.44 6.65 10.76
CA PHE A 35 -1.78 8.01 11.23
C PHE A 35 -1.88 8.09 12.75
N MET A 36 -2.53 7.12 13.39
CA MET A 36 -2.63 7.04 14.84
C MET A 36 -1.26 6.80 15.48
N SER A 37 -0.47 5.89 14.92
CA SER A 37 0.90 5.61 15.40
C SER A 37 1.77 6.86 15.34
N TYR A 38 1.73 7.63 14.24
CA TYR A 38 2.46 8.89 14.11
C TYR A 38 1.97 9.94 15.12
N ALA A 39 0.65 10.07 15.31
CA ALA A 39 0.07 11.01 16.26
C ALA A 39 0.49 10.72 17.71
N ILE A 40 0.61 9.44 18.08
CA ILE A 40 1.05 9.02 19.42
C ILE A 40 2.57 9.21 19.57
N ALA A 41 3.35 8.85 18.54
CA ALA A 41 4.81 8.91 18.59
C ALA A 41 5.37 10.36 18.61
N HIS A 42 4.71 11.32 17.95
CA HIS A 42 5.20 12.70 17.81
C HIS A 42 4.57 13.70 18.79
N ARG A 43 4.02 13.24 19.91
CA ARG A 43 3.31 14.05 20.92
C ARG A 43 4.17 15.10 21.66
N GLY A 44 5.48 15.15 21.39
CA GLY A 44 6.45 16.00 22.11
C GLY A 44 6.67 17.40 21.53
N THR A 45 7.09 17.53 20.26
CA THR A 45 7.54 18.85 19.74
C THR A 45 7.54 19.01 18.22
N ILE A 46 7.55 17.94 17.41
CA ILE A 46 7.64 18.01 15.94
C ILE A 46 6.44 17.34 15.26
N TYR A 47 5.23 17.66 15.72
CA TYR A 47 4.01 17.19 15.07
C TYR A 47 3.68 18.08 13.86
N SER A 48 3.92 17.57 12.65
CA SER A 48 3.47 18.23 11.42
C SER A 48 2.20 17.56 10.89
N ARG A 49 1.06 18.25 10.99
CA ARG A 49 -0.21 17.78 10.40
C ARG A 49 -0.08 17.49 8.90
N LYS A 50 0.71 18.29 8.18
CA LYS A 50 0.98 18.10 6.75
C LYS A 50 1.70 16.77 6.48
N PHE A 51 2.64 16.39 7.35
CA PHE A 51 3.36 15.12 7.25
C PHE A 51 2.45 13.92 7.55
N ASN A 52 1.56 14.05 8.53
CA ASN A 52 0.63 12.96 8.87
C ASN A 52 -0.39 12.68 7.75
N VAL A 53 -0.87 13.71 7.07
CA VAL A 53 -1.73 13.56 5.89
C VAL A 53 -0.96 12.92 4.72
N SER A 54 0.31 13.29 4.52
CA SER A 54 1.17 12.66 3.52
C SER A 54 1.36 11.15 3.75
N LEU A 55 1.50 10.72 5.01
CA LEU A 55 1.60 9.29 5.36
C LEU A 55 0.37 8.47 4.93
N ILE A 56 -0.84 8.99 5.15
CA ILE A 56 -2.07 8.32 4.69
C ILE A 56 -2.11 8.29 3.16
N MET A 57 -1.86 9.43 2.53
CA MET A 57 -1.90 9.54 1.06
C MET A 57 -0.94 8.54 0.40
N LEU A 58 0.26 8.38 0.94
CA LEU A 58 1.23 7.40 0.46
C LEU A 58 0.75 5.96 0.62
N ALA A 59 0.19 5.60 1.78
CA ALA A 59 -0.32 4.25 2.01
C ALA A 59 -1.44 3.88 1.01
N VAL A 60 -2.37 4.80 0.78
CA VAL A 60 -3.47 4.60 -0.17
C VAL A 60 -2.97 4.60 -1.62
N LEU A 61 -2.03 5.49 -1.97
CA LEU A 61 -1.45 5.57 -3.30
C LEU A 61 -0.68 4.29 -3.64
N THR A 62 0.15 3.79 -2.73
CA THR A 62 0.87 2.51 -2.92
C THR A 62 -0.10 1.35 -3.10
N GLY A 63 -1.16 1.27 -2.28
CA GLY A 63 -2.20 0.23 -2.44
C GLY A 63 -2.91 0.30 -3.79
N THR A 64 -3.22 1.52 -4.25
CA THR A 64 -3.88 1.76 -5.54
C THR A 64 -2.96 1.40 -6.71
N VAL A 65 -1.69 1.82 -6.65
CA VAL A 65 -0.66 1.47 -7.64
C VAL A 65 -0.50 -0.04 -7.75
N MET A 66 -0.48 -0.75 -6.62
CA MET A 66 -0.39 -2.21 -6.62
C MET A 66 -1.61 -2.88 -7.30
N VAL A 67 -2.80 -2.33 -7.11
CA VAL A 67 -4.03 -2.82 -7.78
C VAL A 67 -4.00 -2.53 -9.28
N VAL A 68 -3.57 -1.34 -9.70
CA VAL A 68 -3.51 -0.93 -11.11
C VAL A 68 -2.45 -1.71 -11.89
N ILE A 69 -1.30 -1.98 -11.27
CA ILE A 69 -0.20 -2.73 -11.91
C ILE A 69 -0.47 -4.25 -11.95
N GLY A 70 -1.27 -4.77 -11.01
CA GLY A 70 -1.73 -6.15 -11.02
C GLY A 70 -0.58 -7.17 -11.02
N ASN A 71 -0.45 -7.94 -12.11
CA ASN A 71 0.48 -9.08 -12.22
C ASN A 71 1.94 -8.68 -12.54
N ASN A 72 2.24 -7.41 -12.81
CA ASN A 72 3.60 -6.99 -13.11
C ASN A 72 4.35 -6.56 -11.84
N ILE A 73 4.72 -7.55 -11.02
CA ILE A 73 5.41 -7.33 -9.74
C ILE A 73 6.73 -6.55 -9.93
N ALA A 74 7.45 -6.78 -11.02
CA ALA A 74 8.69 -6.06 -11.35
C ALA A 74 8.44 -4.57 -11.61
N LEU A 75 7.39 -4.24 -12.37
CA LEU A 75 6.96 -2.84 -12.60
C LEU A 75 6.47 -2.19 -11.29
N SER A 76 5.72 -2.94 -10.48
CA SER A 76 5.20 -2.44 -9.20
C SER A 76 6.31 -2.09 -8.21
N LEU A 77 7.29 -2.98 -8.04
CA LEU A 77 8.48 -2.73 -7.20
C LEU A 77 9.26 -1.49 -7.66
N GLY A 78 9.42 -1.30 -8.97
CA GLY A 78 10.07 -0.10 -9.53
C GLY A 78 9.31 1.19 -9.26
N MET A 79 7.98 1.19 -9.42
CA MET A 79 7.15 2.39 -9.19
C MET A 79 7.09 2.77 -7.70
N VAL A 80 6.94 1.80 -6.79
CA VAL A 80 6.92 2.06 -5.35
C VAL A 80 8.29 2.57 -4.86
N GLY A 81 9.39 2.06 -5.44
CA GLY A 81 10.74 2.56 -5.18
C GLY A 81 11.00 3.97 -5.73
N ALA A 82 10.47 4.32 -6.91
CA ALA A 82 10.57 5.69 -7.41
C ALA A 82 9.73 6.67 -6.56
N LEU A 83 8.57 6.22 -6.07
CA LEU A 83 7.68 7.04 -5.26
C LEU A 83 8.23 7.34 -3.86
N SER A 84 9.09 6.47 -3.32
CA SER A 84 9.82 6.74 -2.08
C SER A 84 10.89 7.81 -2.24
N ILE A 85 11.46 7.98 -3.44
CA ILE A 85 12.45 9.04 -3.75
C ILE A 85 11.78 10.41 -3.84
N VAL A 86 10.61 10.52 -4.48
CA VAL A 86 9.87 11.79 -4.63
C VAL A 86 9.40 12.37 -3.29
N ARG A 87 9.36 11.55 -2.24
CA ARG A 87 8.97 11.95 -0.87
C ARG A 87 10.14 12.55 -0.07
N PHE A 88 11.39 12.40 -0.53
CA PHE A 88 12.59 12.96 0.11
C PHE A 88 13.22 14.05 -0.78
#